data_AF-A0A415MRA6-F1
#
_entry.id   AF-A0A415MRA6-F1
#
_cell.length_a   1.000
_cell.length_b   1.000
_cell.length_c   1.000
_cell.angle_alpha   90.00
_cell.angle_beta   90.00
_cell.angle_gamma   90.00
#
_symmetry.space_group_name_H-M   'P 1'
#
loop_
_entity.id
_entity.type
_entity.pdbx_description
1 polymer ?
#
loop_
_entity_poly.entity_id
_entity_poly.type
_entity_poly.pdbx_seq_one_letter_code
_entity_poly.pdbx_strand_id
1 'polypeptide(L)'
;MRQIMKLFITSFLFILFSGCTKDVYDPSDKIPGEGTNPFSKVTISSNFDWSMIQISHLTVQSFDPYDGTYNYLVEVFDKSPEDQDANLLATGVCSKKTLFDKKIIYPKGESDQVYIQLTTPTGYQVTAPVTLTPGNDNVCAFDSLAVSQETTATPVSRTPTRSVSSTYTFIIEDSFPNYGDYDFNDAVIKVQMKTSMKDDYVQFANIKLTFRALGGTKRAGAFIHLPCIKSKDIQKAELNGWTTTPESETETPVYALSDDIHGLFSFHEMINTDNDLPYRGKQERLITFSFAAGALKDLTIDDIDLFTTVLKREGEVLRTEIHQRNYSYTPKGVRYRYYSNDNCIWALMIPDDFKYPVEHAFIGDAYPDLLKWVSGDSKHVQWYKSKNTVDKWIYTREQ
;
A
#
# COMPACT_ATOMS: atom_id res chain seq x y z
N MET A 1 41.51 -11.54 39.34
CA MET A 1 41.95 -11.33 37.94
C MET A 1 40.71 -11.06 37.10
N ARG A 2 40.54 -9.80 36.66
CA ARG A 2 39.43 -9.36 35.79
C ARG A 2 39.75 -9.80 34.35
N GLN A 3 38.89 -10.61 33.73
CA GLN A 3 38.94 -10.84 32.29
C GLN A 3 38.11 -9.79 31.57
N ILE A 4 38.76 -9.16 30.61
CA ILE A 4 38.31 -8.02 29.82
C ILE A 4 37.29 -8.50 28.80
N MET A 5 36.05 -8.03 28.93
CA MET A 5 35.00 -8.14 27.93
C MET A 5 35.37 -7.22 26.76
N LYS A 6 35.81 -7.80 25.63
CA LYS A 6 36.06 -7.04 24.41
C LYS A 6 34.72 -6.73 23.74
N LEU A 7 34.24 -5.51 23.97
CA LEU A 7 33.14 -4.88 23.25
C LEU A 7 33.64 -4.60 21.82
N PHE A 8 33.24 -5.42 20.84
CA PHE A 8 33.43 -5.08 19.43
C PHE A 8 32.38 -4.04 19.05
N ILE A 9 32.72 -2.76 19.20
CA ILE A 9 31.99 -1.67 18.56
C ILE A 9 32.48 -1.63 17.11
N THR A 10 31.86 -2.43 16.24
CA THR A 10 31.95 -2.19 14.80
C THR A 10 31.12 -0.96 14.48
N SER A 11 31.81 0.15 14.20
CA SER A 11 31.26 1.40 13.71
C SER A 11 30.39 1.14 12.48
N PHE A 12 29.07 1.12 12.66
CA PHE A 12 28.12 1.06 11.56
C PHE A 12 28.09 2.42 10.88
N LEU A 13 28.49 2.45 9.62
CA LEU A 13 28.22 3.56 8.73
C LEU A 13 26.70 3.63 8.58
N PHE A 14 26.07 4.60 9.25
CA PHE A 14 24.67 4.95 8.98
C PHE A 14 24.60 5.36 7.50
N ILE A 15 24.12 4.44 6.66
CA ILE A 15 23.70 4.77 5.31
C ILE A 15 22.44 5.62 5.52
N LEU A 16 22.62 6.94 5.43
CA LEU A 16 21.51 7.87 5.31
C LEU A 16 20.78 7.51 4.02
N PHE A 17 19.68 6.76 4.14
CA PHE A 17 18.77 6.56 3.04
C PHE A 17 18.27 7.94 2.62
N SER A 18 18.48 8.27 1.34
CA SER A 18 17.69 9.30 0.68
C SER A 18 16.26 8.81 0.65
N GLY A 19 15.51 9.06 1.74
CA GLY A 19 14.09 8.80 1.80
C GLY A 19 13.44 9.47 0.60
N CYS A 20 12.66 8.71 -0.16
CA CYS A 20 11.83 9.26 -1.22
C CYS A 20 10.91 10.30 -0.57
N THR A 21 11.14 11.58 -0.85
CA THR A 21 10.19 12.61 -0.48
C THR A 21 9.02 12.46 -1.44
N LYS A 22 7.94 11.80 -1.01
CA LYS A 22 6.62 12.13 -1.54
C LYS A 22 6.51 13.64 -1.34
N ASP A 23 6.34 14.43 -2.40
CA ASP A 23 6.48 15.89 -2.31
C ASP A 23 5.37 16.43 -1.39
N VAL A 24 5.67 16.57 -0.09
CA VAL A 24 4.68 16.87 0.96
C VAL A 24 4.28 18.36 0.93
N TYR A 25 5.05 19.18 0.22
CA TYR A 25 4.85 20.62 0.15
C TYR A 25 4.25 21.02 -1.20
N ASP A 26 2.92 21.14 -1.25
CA ASP A 26 2.23 21.81 -2.35
C ASP A 26 1.79 23.22 -1.90
N PRO A 27 2.48 24.29 -2.33
CA PRO A 27 2.10 25.67 -2.02
C PRO A 27 0.91 26.17 -2.86
N SER A 28 0.12 25.29 -3.48
CA SER A 28 -1.05 25.70 -4.27
C SER A 28 -2.01 26.58 -3.46
N ASP A 29 -2.31 27.77 -4.00
CA ASP A 29 -3.33 28.69 -3.46
C ASP A 29 -4.75 28.11 -3.57
N LYS A 30 -4.95 27.05 -4.36
CA LYS A 30 -6.25 26.40 -4.52
C LYS A 30 -6.52 25.43 -3.36
N ILE A 31 -7.37 25.86 -2.43
CA ILE A 31 -7.82 25.06 -1.30
C ILE A 31 -9.14 24.35 -1.65
N PRO A 32 -9.24 23.01 -1.56
CA PRO A 32 -10.51 22.32 -1.75
C PRO A 32 -11.38 22.38 -0.48
N GLY A 33 -12.63 21.92 -0.60
CA GLY A 33 -13.62 21.86 0.47
C GLY A 33 -14.62 23.01 0.43
N GLU A 34 -15.17 23.31 -0.75
CA GLU A 34 -16.32 24.20 -0.84
C GLU A 34 -17.62 23.47 -0.46
N GLY A 35 -18.50 24.17 0.26
CA GLY A 35 -19.79 23.63 0.73
C GLY A 35 -19.83 23.34 2.24
N THR A 36 -20.80 22.51 2.64
CA THR A 36 -20.96 22.12 4.05
C THR A 36 -19.97 21.03 4.41
N ASN A 37 -19.19 21.22 5.48
CA ASN A 37 -18.26 20.21 5.98
C ASN A 37 -19.03 18.92 6.38
N PRO A 38 -18.73 17.76 5.75
CA PRO A 38 -19.42 16.49 6.03
C PRO A 38 -19.15 15.99 7.45
N PHE A 39 -17.99 16.32 8.03
CA PHE A 39 -17.60 16.00 9.39
C PHE A 39 -17.99 17.09 10.42
N SER A 40 -18.94 17.98 10.11
CA SER A 40 -19.34 19.11 10.98
C SER A 40 -19.73 18.75 12.42
N LYS A 41 -20.02 17.47 12.72
CA LYS A 41 -20.32 16.97 14.07
C LYS A 41 -19.07 16.67 14.91
N VAL A 42 -17.89 16.63 14.31
CA VAL A 42 -16.60 16.34 14.95
C VAL A 42 -15.54 17.34 14.49
N THR A 43 -14.37 17.31 15.13
CA THR A 43 -13.22 18.13 14.71
C THR A 43 -12.07 17.22 14.34
N ILE A 44 -11.60 17.34 13.10
CA ILE A 44 -10.42 16.61 12.63
C ILE A 44 -9.22 17.51 12.84
N SER A 45 -8.27 17.05 13.66
CA SER A 45 -7.04 17.82 13.89
C SER A 45 -6.28 18.06 12.58
N SER A 46 -5.65 19.21 12.41
CA SER A 46 -4.89 19.55 11.19
C SER A 46 -3.71 18.59 10.93
N ASN A 47 -3.16 18.00 11.99
CA ASN A 47 -2.10 16.99 11.94
C ASN A 47 -2.61 15.54 11.93
N PHE A 48 -3.93 15.32 11.87
CA PHE A 48 -4.48 13.96 11.81
C PHE A 48 -3.97 13.23 10.57
N ASP A 49 -3.53 11.99 10.74
CA ASP A 49 -3.01 11.13 9.67
C ASP A 49 -4.06 10.10 9.24
N TRP A 50 -4.58 10.29 8.03
CA TRP A 50 -5.59 9.43 7.42
C TRP A 50 -5.04 8.07 6.95
N SER A 51 -3.72 7.86 6.96
CA SER A 51 -3.17 6.56 6.59
C SER A 51 -3.70 5.46 7.51
N MET A 52 -4.19 4.38 6.90
CA MET A 52 -4.69 3.19 7.58
C MET A 52 -3.62 2.09 7.73
N ILE A 53 -2.44 2.32 7.15
CA ILE A 53 -1.27 1.43 7.23
C ILE A 53 -0.16 2.08 8.05
N GLN A 54 0.71 1.25 8.61
CA GLN A 54 1.96 1.69 9.20
C GLN A 54 3.13 0.94 8.58
N ILE A 55 4.28 1.60 8.65
CA ILE A 55 5.52 1.19 8.00
C ILE A 55 6.59 1.04 9.06
N SER A 56 7.29 -0.09 9.03
CA SER A 56 8.49 -0.31 9.84
C SER A 56 9.62 -0.76 8.93
N HIS A 57 10.81 -0.22 9.12
CA HIS A 57 11.99 -0.71 8.42
C HIS A 57 12.58 -1.87 9.20
N LEU A 58 12.88 -2.98 8.51
CA LEU A 58 13.44 -4.17 9.13
C LEU A 58 14.72 -4.60 8.44
N THR A 59 15.79 -4.64 9.22
CA THR A 59 17.08 -5.22 8.84
C THR A 59 17.24 -6.58 9.50
N VAL A 60 17.57 -7.61 8.71
CA VAL A 60 17.90 -8.95 9.21
C VAL A 60 19.31 -9.34 8.82
N GLN A 61 20.05 -9.86 9.79
CA GLN A 61 21.38 -10.45 9.61
C GLN A 61 21.46 -11.83 10.26
N SER A 62 22.33 -12.67 9.72
CA SER A 62 22.60 -14.00 10.26
C SER A 62 24.09 -14.18 10.48
N PHE A 63 24.45 -14.93 11.53
CA PHE A 63 25.74 -15.61 11.58
C PHE A 63 25.90 -16.47 10.33
N ASP A 64 27.04 -16.34 9.65
CA ASP A 64 27.28 -16.98 8.37
C ASP A 64 28.65 -17.69 8.36
N PRO A 65 28.70 -19.00 8.66
CA PRO A 65 29.92 -19.79 8.61
C PRO A 65 30.51 -19.96 7.20
N TYR A 66 29.77 -19.59 6.15
CA TYR A 66 30.20 -19.74 4.75
C TYR A 66 30.81 -18.46 4.16
N ASP A 67 31.07 -17.45 4.99
CA ASP A 67 31.75 -16.19 4.59
C ASP A 67 31.09 -15.48 3.40
N GLY A 68 29.75 -15.50 3.32
CA GLY A 68 28.98 -14.90 2.24
C GLY A 68 29.11 -15.65 0.91
N THR A 69 29.40 -16.95 0.94
CA THR A 69 29.36 -17.82 -0.26
C THR A 69 27.92 -18.16 -0.65
N TYR A 70 27.03 -18.33 0.33
CA TYR A 70 25.64 -18.69 0.13
C TYR A 70 24.68 -17.65 0.70
N ASN A 71 23.51 -17.55 0.08
CA ASN A 71 22.40 -16.75 0.57
C ASN A 71 21.53 -17.54 1.55
N TYR A 72 21.09 -16.87 2.61
CA TYR A 72 20.07 -17.32 3.55
C TYR A 72 18.76 -16.66 3.13
N LEU A 73 17.66 -17.42 3.14
CA LEU A 73 16.33 -16.89 2.85
C LEU A 73 15.74 -16.29 4.13
N VAL A 74 15.20 -15.08 4.01
CA VAL A 74 14.47 -14.40 5.08
C VAL A 74 13.01 -14.25 4.63
N GLU A 75 12.09 -14.65 5.49
CA GLU A 75 10.65 -14.48 5.33
C GLU A 75 10.07 -13.86 6.61
N VAL A 76 9.20 -12.86 6.45
CA VAL A 76 8.59 -12.13 7.56
C VAL A 76 7.09 -12.37 7.53
N PHE A 77 6.52 -12.81 8.63
CA PHE A 77 5.10 -13.15 8.77
C PHE A 77 4.41 -12.31 9.83
N ASP A 78 3.11 -12.08 9.67
CA ASP A 78 2.25 -11.43 10.68
C ASP A 78 1.91 -12.35 11.87
N LYS A 79 2.02 -13.67 11.68
CA LYS A 79 1.78 -14.73 12.66
C LYS A 79 2.89 -15.78 12.61
N SER A 80 2.83 -16.78 13.48
CA SER A 80 3.79 -17.88 13.41
C SER A 80 3.72 -18.53 12.03
N PRO A 81 4.84 -18.81 11.35
CA PRO A 81 4.83 -19.41 10.00
C PRO A 81 4.18 -20.81 9.95
N GLU A 82 3.96 -21.44 11.10
CA GLU A 82 3.24 -22.72 11.23
C GLU A 82 1.71 -22.54 11.24
N ASP A 83 1.20 -21.32 11.48
CA ASP A 83 -0.22 -21.03 11.48
C ASP A 83 -0.78 -21.05 10.05
N GLN A 84 -1.94 -21.68 9.87
CA GLN A 84 -2.55 -21.87 8.54
C GLN A 84 -2.92 -20.53 7.86
N ASP A 85 -3.18 -19.49 8.64
CA ASP A 85 -3.61 -18.17 8.19
C ASP A 85 -2.50 -17.10 8.36
N ALA A 86 -1.23 -17.52 8.48
CA ALA A 86 -0.09 -16.64 8.47
C ALA A 86 0.15 -16.04 7.08
N ASN A 87 0.28 -14.72 7.02
CA ASN A 87 0.54 -13.98 5.80
C ASN A 87 2.01 -13.60 5.71
N LEU A 88 2.61 -13.84 4.54
CA LEU A 88 3.95 -13.39 4.23
C LEU A 88 3.93 -11.88 3.92
N LEU A 89 4.59 -11.09 4.76
CA LEU A 89 4.68 -9.63 4.66
C LEU A 89 5.87 -9.17 3.82
N ALA A 90 7.00 -9.89 3.89
CA ALA A 90 8.20 -9.58 3.11
C ALA A 90 9.05 -10.84 2.92
N THR A 91 9.83 -10.88 1.83
CA THR A 91 10.82 -11.93 1.59
C THR A 91 12.02 -11.39 0.83
N GLY A 92 13.18 -12.03 1.03
CA GLY A 92 14.45 -11.62 0.45
C GLY A 92 15.57 -12.52 0.95
N VAL A 93 16.81 -12.08 0.79
CA VAL A 93 17.97 -12.86 1.24
C VAL A 93 19.00 -12.02 1.98
N CYS A 94 19.75 -12.66 2.87
CA CYS A 94 20.92 -12.08 3.51
C CYS A 94 22.11 -13.03 3.44
N SER A 95 23.32 -12.49 3.69
CA SER A 95 24.57 -13.23 3.80
C SER A 95 25.55 -12.41 4.65
N LYS A 96 26.79 -12.88 4.87
CA LYS A 96 27.81 -12.02 5.48
C LYS A 96 28.07 -10.71 4.71
N LYS A 97 27.81 -10.72 3.39
CA LYS A 97 28.08 -9.58 2.49
C LYS A 97 26.88 -8.66 2.33
N THR A 98 25.68 -9.12 2.66
CA THR A 98 24.42 -8.44 2.35
C THR A 98 23.43 -8.57 3.49
N LEU A 99 22.75 -7.48 3.81
CA LEU A 99 21.65 -7.48 4.75
C LEU A 99 20.33 -7.72 4.01
N PHE A 100 19.39 -8.39 4.68
CA PHE A 100 17.99 -8.22 4.31
C PHE A 100 17.55 -6.86 4.84
N ASP A 101 16.96 -6.04 3.99
CA ASP A 101 16.55 -4.68 4.30
C ASP A 101 15.31 -4.33 3.48
N LYS A 102 14.15 -4.25 4.16
CA LYS A 102 12.83 -4.07 3.54
C LYS A 102 11.92 -3.23 4.43
N LYS A 103 10.94 -2.55 3.80
CA LYS A 103 9.77 -2.00 4.47
C LYS A 103 8.80 -3.14 4.80
N ILE A 104 8.29 -3.15 6.02
CA ILE A 104 7.19 -4.01 6.46
C ILE A 104 5.95 -3.14 6.57
N ILE A 105 4.94 -3.44 5.75
CA ILE A 105 3.66 -2.73 5.71
C ILE A 105 2.58 -3.60 6.36
N TYR A 106 1.85 -3.02 7.31
CA TYR A 106 0.77 -3.72 8.00
C TYR A 106 -0.30 -2.71 8.48
N PRO A 107 -1.55 -3.14 8.72
CA PRO A 107 -2.62 -2.23 9.11
C PRO A 107 -2.36 -1.60 10.49
N LYS A 108 -2.70 -0.32 10.65
CA LYS A 108 -2.68 0.32 11.98
C LYS A 108 -3.68 -0.34 12.92
N GLY A 109 -3.29 -0.49 14.18
CA GLY A 109 -4.10 -1.11 15.23
C GLY A 109 -4.09 -2.64 15.23
N GLU A 110 -3.46 -3.29 14.25
CA GLU A 110 -3.07 -4.69 14.35
C GLU A 110 -1.81 -4.85 15.23
N SER A 111 -1.45 -6.09 15.55
CA SER A 111 -0.25 -6.37 16.34
C SER A 111 1.02 -5.91 15.62
N ASP A 112 1.93 -5.25 16.35
CA ASP A 112 3.27 -4.91 15.85
C ASP A 112 4.23 -6.13 15.92
N GLN A 113 3.77 -7.28 16.43
CA GLN A 113 4.56 -8.50 16.46
C GLN A 113 4.56 -9.19 15.10
N VAL A 114 5.76 -9.46 14.59
CA VAL A 114 6.02 -10.27 13.38
C VAL A 114 6.93 -11.45 13.72
N TYR A 115 6.95 -12.43 12.83
CA TYR A 115 7.77 -13.62 12.95
C TYR A 115 8.73 -13.70 11.78
N ILE A 116 10.03 -13.67 12.07
CA ILE A 116 11.08 -13.71 11.06
C ILE A 116 11.58 -15.14 10.98
N GLN A 117 11.32 -15.82 9.87
CA GLN A 117 11.86 -17.13 9.57
C GLN A 117 13.11 -16.98 8.70
N LEU A 118 14.22 -17.53 9.19
CA LEU A 118 15.47 -17.66 8.45
C LEU A 118 15.64 -19.12 8.01
N THR A 119 15.85 -19.34 6.72
CA THR A 119 16.21 -20.65 6.17
C THR A 119 17.68 -20.65 5.74
N THR A 120 18.48 -21.53 6.34
CA THR A 120 19.94 -21.63 6.10
C THR A 120 20.26 -22.27 4.73
N PRO A 121 21.51 -22.17 4.23
CA PRO A 121 21.94 -22.88 3.04
C PRO A 121 21.74 -24.39 3.07
N THR A 122 21.70 -25.02 4.24
CA THR A 122 21.43 -26.45 4.39
C THR A 122 19.94 -26.78 4.51
N GLY A 123 19.08 -25.77 4.68
CA GLY A 123 17.63 -25.90 4.69
C GLY A 123 17.03 -25.95 6.09
N TYR A 124 17.86 -25.82 7.12
CA TYR A 124 17.40 -25.65 8.48
C TYR A 124 16.65 -24.31 8.62
N GLN A 125 15.54 -24.33 9.35
CA GLN A 125 14.69 -23.16 9.57
C GLN A 125 14.71 -22.77 11.04
N VAL A 126 14.87 -21.47 11.30
CA VAL A 126 14.76 -20.89 12.64
C VAL A 126 13.85 -19.68 12.58
N THR A 127 12.98 -19.53 13.57
CA THR A 127 12.00 -18.44 13.63
C THR A 127 12.22 -17.61 14.89
N ALA A 128 12.20 -16.28 14.75
CA ALA A 128 12.29 -15.35 15.86
C ALA A 128 11.08 -14.38 15.86
N PRO A 129 10.34 -14.24 16.97
CA PRO A 129 9.34 -13.19 17.11
C PRO A 129 10.04 -11.84 17.33
N VAL A 130 9.61 -10.81 16.62
CA VAL A 130 10.11 -9.43 16.74
C VAL A 130 8.93 -8.50 16.89
N THR A 131 8.96 -7.61 17.89
CA THR A 131 8.00 -6.52 18.00
C THR A 131 8.55 -5.32 17.26
N LEU A 132 7.88 -4.92 16.19
CA LEU A 132 8.26 -3.77 15.39
C LEU A 132 7.92 -2.48 16.13
N THR A 133 8.72 -1.45 15.90
CA THR A 133 8.38 -0.08 16.29
C THR A 133 8.09 0.72 15.01
N PRO A 134 6.82 1.09 14.75
CA PRO A 134 6.46 1.89 13.59
C PRO A 134 7.31 3.16 13.45
N GLY A 135 7.68 3.50 12.20
CA GLY A 135 8.50 4.66 11.89
C GLY A 135 9.98 4.59 12.33
N ASN A 136 10.42 3.46 12.89
CA ASN A 136 11.80 3.25 13.32
C ASN A 136 12.46 2.10 12.55
N ASP A 137 13.79 2.06 12.61
CA ASP A 137 14.58 0.92 12.15
C ASP A 137 14.53 -0.20 13.19
N ASN A 138 14.26 -1.42 12.73
CA ASN A 138 14.19 -2.62 13.54
C ASN A 138 15.29 -3.58 13.08
N VAL A 139 15.97 -4.24 14.02
CA VAL A 139 17.07 -5.15 13.72
C VAL A 139 16.81 -6.52 14.33
N CYS A 140 16.89 -7.57 13.50
CA CYS A 140 16.91 -8.96 13.95
C CYS A 140 18.25 -9.59 13.57
N ALA A 141 18.95 -10.15 14.56
CA ALA A 141 20.22 -10.82 14.35
C ALA A 141 20.12 -12.27 14.84
N PHE A 142 20.31 -13.22 13.92
CA PHE A 142 20.45 -14.64 14.27
C PHE A 142 21.91 -14.93 14.59
N ASP A 143 22.19 -15.36 15.83
CA ASP A 143 23.55 -15.70 16.26
C ASP A 143 23.96 -17.13 15.84
N SER A 144 25.18 -17.53 16.18
CA SER A 144 25.69 -18.86 15.84
C SER A 144 24.88 -19.98 16.47
N LEU A 145 24.29 -19.78 17.65
CA LEU A 145 23.50 -20.81 18.35
C LEU A 145 22.14 -21.00 17.66
N ALA A 146 21.55 -19.92 17.19
CA ALA A 146 20.28 -19.94 16.48
C ALA A 146 20.35 -20.72 15.15
N VAL A 147 21.50 -20.66 14.47
CA VAL A 147 21.70 -21.31 13.16
C VAL A 147 22.55 -22.57 13.21
N SER A 148 23.09 -22.94 14.37
CA SER A 148 23.88 -24.16 14.52
C SER A 148 22.98 -25.38 14.66
N GLN A 149 22.81 -26.12 13.55
CA GLN A 149 22.37 -27.50 13.60
C GLN A 149 23.22 -28.33 12.63
N GLU A 150 23.74 -29.47 13.10
CA GLU A 150 24.44 -30.41 12.22
C GLU A 150 23.45 -31.04 11.25
N THR A 151 23.51 -30.62 10.00
CA THR A 151 22.75 -31.22 8.89
C THR A 151 23.72 -31.89 7.92
N THR A 152 23.39 -33.09 7.46
CA THR A 152 24.16 -33.80 6.39
C THR A 152 23.89 -33.25 4.99
N ALA A 153 23.10 -32.17 4.87
CA ALA A 153 22.70 -31.58 3.60
C ALA A 153 23.81 -30.71 3.00
N THR A 154 23.99 -30.80 1.68
CA THR A 154 24.92 -29.95 0.93
C THR A 154 24.41 -28.50 0.91
N PRO A 155 25.21 -27.50 1.32
CA PRO A 155 24.81 -26.09 1.27
C PRO A 155 24.51 -25.60 -0.15
N VAL A 156 23.42 -24.85 -0.32
CA VAL A 156 23.06 -24.15 -1.56
C VAL A 156 22.57 -22.73 -1.26
N SER A 157 22.76 -21.80 -2.20
CA SER A 157 22.18 -20.46 -2.06
C SER A 157 20.66 -20.54 -2.10
N ARG A 158 20.02 -19.96 -1.08
CA ARG A 158 18.56 -19.83 -1.04
C ARG A 158 18.13 -18.62 -1.86
N THR A 159 16.90 -18.68 -2.37
CA THR A 159 16.26 -17.61 -3.14
C THR A 159 14.77 -17.60 -2.78
N PRO A 160 14.10 -16.44 -2.78
CA PRO A 160 12.68 -16.39 -2.53
C PRO A 160 11.91 -17.13 -3.61
N THR A 161 10.96 -17.98 -3.19
CA THR A 161 10.06 -18.71 -4.11
C THR A 161 8.61 -18.30 -3.95
N ARG A 162 8.26 -17.71 -2.80
CA ARG A 162 6.93 -17.19 -2.50
C ARG A 162 6.82 -15.73 -2.92
N SER A 163 5.64 -15.35 -3.38
CA SER A 163 5.31 -13.96 -3.62
C SER A 163 4.69 -13.36 -2.37
N VAL A 164 5.01 -12.11 -2.09
CA VAL A 164 4.29 -11.30 -1.12
C VAL A 164 2.99 -10.86 -1.76
N SER A 165 1.87 -10.97 -1.04
CA SER A 165 0.57 -10.54 -1.54
C SER A 165 -0.16 -9.72 -0.50
N SER A 166 -0.75 -8.61 -0.94
CA SER A 166 -1.50 -7.69 -0.08
C SER A 166 -2.78 -7.25 -0.78
N THR A 167 -3.84 -7.06 -0.01
CA THR A 167 -5.15 -6.62 -0.50
C THR A 167 -5.60 -5.36 0.21
N TYR A 168 -6.04 -4.38 -0.57
CA TYR A 168 -6.58 -3.12 -0.10
C TYR A 168 -7.85 -2.77 -0.87
N THR A 169 -8.68 -1.91 -0.30
CA THR A 169 -9.80 -1.29 -1.00
C THR A 169 -9.59 0.23 -1.01
N PHE A 170 -9.51 0.80 -2.20
CA PHE A 170 -9.46 2.23 -2.41
C PHE A 170 -10.89 2.72 -2.58
N ILE A 171 -11.27 3.69 -1.76
CA ILE A 171 -12.57 4.35 -1.78
C ILE A 171 -12.36 5.83 -2.06
N ILE A 172 -13.10 6.37 -3.02
CA ILE A 172 -12.83 7.67 -3.62
C ILE A 172 -14.14 8.42 -3.82
N GLU A 173 -14.09 9.72 -3.61
CA GLU A 173 -15.15 10.71 -3.89
C GLU A 173 -14.90 11.40 -5.24
N ASP A 174 -15.93 11.72 -6.02
CA ASP A 174 -15.86 12.39 -7.33
C ASP A 174 -16.14 13.90 -7.27
N SER A 175 -16.60 14.39 -6.12
CA SER A 175 -17.05 15.77 -5.95
C SER A 175 -15.93 16.79 -5.80
N PHE A 176 -14.68 16.32 -5.72
CA PHE A 176 -13.48 17.16 -5.64
C PHE A 176 -13.49 18.28 -6.72
N PRO A 177 -13.22 19.55 -6.34
CA PRO A 177 -12.76 20.02 -5.03
C PRO A 177 -13.88 20.31 -4.01
N ASN A 178 -15.15 20.09 -4.32
CA ASN A 178 -16.26 20.25 -3.37
C ASN A 178 -16.34 19.06 -2.42
N TYR A 179 -16.95 19.23 -1.25
CA TYR A 179 -17.15 18.10 -0.35
C TYR A 179 -18.01 17.00 -0.97
N GLY A 180 -19.25 17.28 -1.36
CA GLY A 180 -20.19 16.22 -1.77
C GLY A 180 -20.91 15.62 -0.56
N ASP A 181 -21.34 14.37 -0.68
CA ASP A 181 -22.10 13.61 0.32
C ASP A 181 -21.22 12.67 1.17
N TYR A 182 -19.96 12.43 0.77
CA TYR A 182 -18.97 11.70 1.58
C TYR A 182 -19.40 10.26 1.91
N ASP A 183 -20.07 9.59 0.98
CA ASP A 183 -20.40 8.17 1.10
C ASP A 183 -19.22 7.24 0.71
N PHE A 184 -18.20 7.80 0.06
CA PHE A 184 -16.99 7.18 -0.44
C PHE A 184 -17.24 5.97 -1.34
N ASN A 185 -18.30 6.00 -2.14
CA ASN A 185 -18.58 4.94 -3.11
C ASN A 185 -18.47 5.40 -4.58
N ASP A 186 -18.12 6.67 -4.84
CA ASP A 186 -18.03 7.21 -6.20
C ASP A 186 -17.06 6.42 -7.08
N ALA A 187 -15.97 5.92 -6.50
CA ALA A 187 -15.24 4.78 -7.04
C ALA A 187 -14.74 3.87 -5.91
N VAL A 188 -15.10 2.59 -5.99
CA VAL A 188 -14.63 1.54 -5.06
C VAL A 188 -13.79 0.53 -5.83
N ILE A 189 -12.51 0.44 -5.48
CA ILE A 189 -11.53 -0.35 -6.21
C ILE A 189 -10.80 -1.28 -5.24
N LYS A 190 -11.03 -2.59 -5.36
CA LYS A 190 -10.21 -3.58 -4.67
C LYS A 190 -8.90 -3.76 -5.43
N VAL A 191 -7.79 -3.60 -4.73
CA VAL A 191 -6.42 -3.73 -5.25
C VAL A 191 -5.76 -4.94 -4.60
N GLN A 192 -5.37 -5.90 -5.42
CA GLN A 192 -4.55 -7.02 -5.01
C GLN A 192 -3.17 -6.87 -5.64
N MET A 193 -2.17 -6.58 -4.81
CA MET A 193 -0.79 -6.44 -5.24
C MET A 193 -0.03 -7.71 -4.89
N LYS A 194 0.73 -8.22 -5.85
CA LYS A 194 1.60 -9.40 -5.68
C LYS A 194 2.98 -9.11 -6.24
N THR A 195 4.00 -9.15 -5.38
CA THR A 195 5.40 -8.98 -5.78
C THR A 195 6.16 -10.30 -5.69
N SER A 196 6.99 -10.57 -6.68
CA SER A 196 7.90 -11.72 -6.68
C SER A 196 9.33 -11.24 -6.75
N MET A 197 10.18 -11.87 -5.94
CA MET A 197 11.60 -11.53 -5.85
C MET A 197 12.42 -12.51 -6.68
N LYS A 198 13.53 -12.02 -7.23
CA LYS A 198 14.63 -12.84 -7.71
C LYS A 198 15.88 -12.42 -6.96
N ASP A 199 16.49 -13.36 -6.25
CA ASP A 199 17.54 -13.07 -5.26
C ASP A 199 17.00 -12.09 -4.20
N ASP A 200 17.52 -10.86 -4.14
CA ASP A 200 17.04 -9.83 -3.19
C ASP A 200 16.38 -8.61 -3.89
N TYR A 201 15.98 -8.77 -5.14
CA TYR A 201 15.41 -7.69 -5.95
C TYR A 201 14.01 -8.05 -6.47
N VAL A 202 13.16 -7.05 -6.57
CA VAL A 202 11.82 -7.19 -7.15
C VAL A 202 11.97 -7.56 -8.62
N GLN A 203 11.40 -8.69 -9.03
CA GLN A 203 11.38 -9.12 -10.42
C GLN A 203 10.09 -8.71 -11.11
N PHE A 204 8.95 -8.98 -10.47
CA PHE A 204 7.63 -8.64 -10.99
C PHE A 204 6.77 -8.01 -9.91
N ALA A 205 5.90 -7.09 -10.34
CA ALA A 205 4.78 -6.60 -9.56
C ALA A 205 3.50 -6.75 -10.39
N ASN A 206 2.56 -7.53 -9.85
CA ASN A 206 1.25 -7.75 -10.45
C ASN A 206 0.23 -7.00 -9.60
N ILE A 207 -0.42 -5.99 -10.17
CA ILE A 207 -1.41 -5.18 -9.49
C ILE A 207 -2.74 -5.42 -10.18
N LYS A 208 -3.60 -6.19 -9.53
CA LYS A 208 -4.96 -6.47 -9.99
C LYS A 208 -5.91 -5.47 -9.35
N LEU A 209 -6.58 -4.69 -10.16
CA LEU A 209 -7.67 -3.80 -9.76
C LEU A 209 -8.99 -4.45 -10.13
N THR A 210 -9.91 -4.46 -9.17
CA THR A 210 -11.30 -4.88 -9.34
C THR A 210 -12.18 -3.68 -9.02
N PHE A 211 -12.74 -3.07 -10.07
CA PHE A 211 -13.73 -2.00 -9.95
C PHE A 211 -15.03 -2.62 -9.46
N ARG A 212 -15.42 -2.30 -8.21
CA ARG A 212 -16.57 -2.88 -7.50
C ARG A 212 -17.81 -2.00 -7.60
N ALA A 213 -17.63 -0.69 -7.53
CA ALA A 213 -18.72 0.29 -7.64
C ALA A 213 -18.23 1.60 -8.27
N LEU A 214 -19.19 2.32 -8.85
CA LEU A 214 -19.04 3.68 -9.36
C LEU A 214 -20.31 4.47 -9.00
N GLY A 215 -20.35 5.10 -7.83
CA GLY A 215 -21.45 5.98 -7.39
C GLY A 215 -21.46 7.34 -8.09
N GLY A 216 -20.33 7.75 -8.68
CA GLY A 216 -20.24 9.01 -9.37
C GLY A 216 -21.00 9.03 -10.69
N THR A 217 -21.78 10.08 -10.95
CA THR A 217 -22.35 10.35 -12.29
C THR A 217 -21.33 10.93 -13.25
N LYS A 218 -20.20 11.46 -12.73
CA LYS A 218 -19.12 11.98 -13.55
C LYS A 218 -18.28 10.81 -14.08
N ARG A 219 -17.88 10.89 -15.35
CA ARG A 219 -16.97 9.90 -15.95
C ARG A 219 -15.62 9.96 -15.26
N ALA A 220 -15.15 8.80 -14.82
CA ALA A 220 -13.88 8.66 -14.13
C ALA A 220 -12.89 7.81 -14.92
N GLY A 221 -11.62 8.21 -14.92
CA GLY A 221 -10.50 7.36 -15.32
C GLY A 221 -9.76 6.82 -14.09
N ALA A 222 -8.94 5.78 -14.27
CA ALA A 222 -8.08 5.19 -13.23
C ALA A 222 -6.65 5.03 -13.72
N PHE A 223 -5.69 5.44 -12.88
CA PHE A 223 -4.29 5.54 -13.23
C PHE A 223 -3.41 5.10 -12.07
N ILE A 224 -2.22 4.59 -12.39
CA ILE A 224 -1.16 4.33 -11.42
C ILE A 224 0.01 5.25 -11.72
N HIS A 225 0.41 6.04 -10.72
CA HIS A 225 1.67 6.78 -10.71
C HIS A 225 2.67 6.08 -9.78
N LEU A 226 3.93 5.99 -10.23
CA LEU A 226 5.02 5.37 -9.49
C LEU A 226 6.06 6.45 -9.11
N PRO A 227 5.78 7.28 -8.10
CA PRO A 227 6.55 8.50 -7.82
C PRO A 227 8.01 8.22 -7.43
N CYS A 228 8.32 7.05 -6.88
CA CYS A 228 9.66 6.69 -6.44
C CYS A 228 10.40 5.75 -7.40
N ILE A 229 9.84 5.46 -8.58
CA ILE A 229 10.39 4.51 -9.55
C ILE A 229 10.75 5.26 -10.83
N LYS A 230 11.99 5.08 -11.31
CA LYS A 230 12.40 5.68 -12.58
C LYS A 230 11.95 4.80 -13.73
N SER A 231 11.53 5.40 -14.83
CA SER A 231 11.09 4.66 -16.02
C SER A 231 12.13 3.66 -16.54
N LYS A 232 13.44 3.96 -16.38
CA LYS A 232 14.54 3.06 -16.76
C LYS A 232 14.64 1.77 -15.95
N ASP A 233 14.07 1.76 -14.73
CA ASP A 233 14.10 0.61 -13.82
C ASP A 233 13.00 -0.40 -14.19
N ILE A 234 11.99 0.04 -14.95
CA ILE A 234 10.92 -0.78 -15.52
C ILE A 234 11.36 -1.28 -16.90
N GLN A 235 11.57 -2.57 -17.02
CA GLN A 235 11.90 -3.21 -18.30
C GLN A 235 10.67 -3.34 -19.20
N LYS A 236 9.51 -3.65 -18.62
CA LYS A 236 8.26 -3.88 -19.35
C LYS A 236 7.05 -3.61 -18.45
N ALA A 237 5.99 -3.06 -19.02
CA ALA A 237 4.67 -2.98 -18.40
C ALA A 237 3.63 -3.60 -19.33
N GLU A 238 2.72 -4.39 -18.78
CA GLU A 238 1.63 -5.05 -19.52
C GLU A 238 0.30 -4.82 -18.83
N LEU A 239 -0.68 -4.30 -19.56
CA LEU A 239 -2.06 -4.15 -19.11
C LEU A 239 -2.90 -5.27 -19.76
N ASN A 240 -3.47 -6.16 -18.94
CA ASN A 240 -4.22 -7.33 -19.39
C ASN A 240 -3.46 -8.19 -20.43
N GLY A 241 -2.14 -8.31 -20.26
CA GLY A 241 -1.26 -9.07 -21.17
C GLY A 241 -0.82 -8.34 -22.43
N TRP A 242 -1.22 -7.08 -22.62
CA TRP A 242 -0.78 -6.25 -23.74
C TRP A 242 0.23 -5.22 -23.27
N THR A 243 1.34 -5.05 -23.99
CA THR A 243 2.34 -4.03 -23.68
C THR A 243 1.70 -2.65 -23.59
N THR A 244 1.99 -1.93 -22.52
CA THR A 244 1.57 -0.54 -22.31
C THR A 244 2.78 0.34 -22.01
N THR A 245 2.64 1.64 -22.25
CA THR A 245 3.69 2.64 -22.00
C THR A 245 3.15 3.73 -21.09
N PRO A 246 4.00 4.35 -20.25
CA PRO A 246 3.54 5.45 -19.42
C PRO A 246 3.17 6.66 -20.27
N GLU A 247 2.35 7.55 -19.72
CA GLU A 247 2.05 8.85 -20.31
C GLU A 247 3.33 9.66 -20.52
N SER A 248 3.45 10.30 -21.68
CA SER A 248 4.54 11.25 -21.97
C SER A 248 4.52 12.42 -20.99
N GLU A 249 5.66 13.11 -20.86
CA GLU A 249 5.83 14.36 -20.08
C GLU A 249 5.92 14.19 -18.56
N THR A 250 6.08 12.97 -18.06
CA THR A 250 6.27 12.69 -16.62
C THR A 250 7.70 12.24 -16.34
N GLU A 251 8.36 12.81 -15.31
CA GLU A 251 9.68 12.35 -14.86
C GLU A 251 9.61 10.95 -14.22
N THR A 252 8.48 10.65 -13.61
CA THR A 252 8.13 9.39 -12.95
C THR A 252 6.88 8.81 -13.63
N PRO A 253 6.85 7.50 -13.92
CA PRO A 253 5.92 6.96 -14.89
C PRO A 253 4.48 6.91 -14.36
N VAL A 254 3.55 7.36 -15.18
CA VAL A 254 2.09 7.29 -14.96
C VAL A 254 1.50 6.34 -16.01
N TYR A 255 0.76 5.32 -15.59
CA TYR A 255 0.09 4.36 -16.48
C TYR A 255 -1.42 4.52 -16.38
N ALA A 256 -2.06 4.72 -17.54
CA ALA A 256 -3.51 4.63 -17.64
C ALA A 256 -3.97 3.16 -17.55
N LEU A 257 -4.87 2.88 -16.63
CA LEU A 257 -5.54 1.58 -16.52
C LEU A 257 -6.85 1.58 -17.31
N SER A 258 -7.51 2.73 -17.31
CA SER A 258 -8.65 3.07 -18.17
C SER A 258 -8.90 4.58 -18.11
N ASP A 259 -9.12 5.21 -19.26
CA ASP A 259 -9.53 6.63 -19.31
C ASP A 259 -11.02 6.83 -18.96
N ASP A 260 -11.82 5.76 -19.02
CA ASP A 260 -13.27 5.75 -18.73
C ASP A 260 -13.66 4.40 -18.10
N ILE A 261 -13.67 4.35 -16.77
CA ILE A 261 -14.00 3.16 -15.99
C ILE A 261 -15.48 2.79 -16.17
N HIS A 262 -16.39 3.78 -16.25
CA HIS A 262 -17.81 3.54 -16.52
C HIS A 262 -18.02 2.81 -17.86
N GLY A 263 -17.23 3.18 -18.88
CA GLY A 263 -17.21 2.51 -20.18
C GLY A 263 -16.91 1.00 -20.10
N LEU A 264 -16.15 0.55 -19.08
CA LEU A 264 -15.85 -0.86 -18.88
C LEU A 264 -17.08 -1.69 -18.54
N PHE A 265 -18.06 -1.08 -17.88
CA PHE A 265 -19.32 -1.73 -17.51
C PHE A 265 -20.36 -1.67 -18.63
N SER A 266 -20.08 -0.95 -19.74
CA SER A 266 -21.07 -0.64 -20.79
C SER A 266 -22.37 -0.06 -20.20
N PHE A 267 -22.24 0.71 -19.12
CA PHE A 267 -23.34 1.28 -18.36
C PHE A 267 -23.01 2.72 -17.96
N HIS A 268 -24.05 3.55 -17.82
CA HIS A 268 -23.90 5.01 -17.83
C HIS A 268 -24.50 5.71 -16.61
N GLU A 269 -25.13 4.96 -15.71
CA GLU A 269 -25.62 5.45 -14.42
C GLU A 269 -24.72 4.92 -13.30
N MET A 270 -25.08 5.22 -12.06
CA MET A 270 -24.40 4.72 -10.87
C MET A 270 -24.39 3.19 -10.86
N ILE A 271 -23.26 2.60 -10.50
CA ILE A 271 -23.02 1.15 -10.57
C ILE A 271 -22.77 0.64 -9.17
N ASN A 272 -23.60 -0.31 -8.75
CA ASN A 272 -23.46 -1.08 -7.52
C ASN A 272 -23.40 -0.24 -6.24
N THR A 273 -24.10 0.89 -6.16
CA THR A 273 -24.19 1.71 -4.93
C THR A 273 -25.60 1.75 -4.32
N ASP A 274 -26.63 1.33 -5.07
CA ASP A 274 -28.01 1.26 -4.59
C ASP A 274 -28.48 -0.21 -4.42
N ASN A 275 -28.96 -0.55 -3.22
CA ASN A 275 -29.48 -1.89 -2.90
C ASN A 275 -30.83 -2.21 -3.57
N ASP A 276 -31.55 -1.20 -4.07
CA ASP A 276 -32.81 -1.37 -4.80
C ASP A 276 -32.59 -1.59 -6.31
N LEU A 277 -31.38 -1.35 -6.81
CA LEU A 277 -31.01 -1.56 -8.21
C LEU A 277 -30.34 -2.93 -8.44
N PRO A 278 -30.43 -3.48 -9.67
CA PRO A 278 -29.74 -4.72 -10.02
C PRO A 278 -28.21 -4.60 -9.92
N TYR A 279 -27.58 -5.63 -9.36
CA TYR A 279 -26.11 -5.77 -9.38
C TYR A 279 -25.58 -5.96 -10.81
N ARG A 280 -24.54 -5.21 -11.17
CA ARG A 280 -23.97 -5.18 -12.54
C ARG A 280 -22.60 -5.86 -12.66
N GLY A 281 -22.22 -6.68 -11.69
CA GLY A 281 -20.93 -7.37 -11.71
C GLY A 281 -19.75 -6.43 -11.41
N LYS A 282 -18.53 -6.92 -11.62
CA LYS A 282 -17.26 -6.20 -11.39
C LYS A 282 -16.46 -6.14 -12.69
N GLN A 283 -15.58 -5.17 -12.82
CA GLN A 283 -14.63 -5.10 -13.94
C GLN A 283 -13.21 -5.17 -13.42
N GLU A 284 -12.33 -5.83 -14.18
CA GLU A 284 -10.95 -6.07 -13.73
C GLU A 284 -9.92 -5.48 -14.69
N ARG A 285 -8.80 -5.02 -14.11
CA ARG A 285 -7.57 -4.67 -14.81
C ARG A 285 -6.39 -5.27 -14.08
N LEU A 286 -5.51 -5.93 -14.81
CA LEU A 286 -4.24 -6.43 -14.29
C LEU A 286 -3.10 -5.70 -14.99
N ILE A 287 -2.36 -4.89 -14.24
CA ILE A 287 -1.09 -4.34 -14.72
C ILE A 287 0.07 -5.13 -14.11
N THR A 288 0.97 -5.59 -14.98
CA THR A 288 2.17 -6.32 -14.59
C THR A 288 3.39 -5.51 -14.98
N PHE A 289 4.23 -5.18 -13.99
CA PHE A 289 5.54 -4.59 -14.19
C PHE A 289 6.63 -5.65 -14.09
N SER A 290 7.55 -5.63 -15.05
CA SER A 290 8.81 -6.38 -15.02
C SER A 290 9.94 -5.38 -14.80
N PHE A 291 10.79 -5.62 -13.82
CA PHE A 291 11.87 -4.71 -13.47
C PHE A 291 13.22 -5.21 -13.98
N ALA A 292 14.12 -4.28 -14.29
CA ALA A 292 15.49 -4.60 -14.64
C ALA A 292 16.21 -5.29 -13.45
N ALA A 293 17.11 -6.23 -13.75
CA ALA A 293 17.83 -6.96 -12.71
C ALA A 293 18.63 -6.00 -11.82
N GLY A 294 18.48 -6.12 -10.50
CA GLY A 294 19.18 -5.28 -9.53
C GLY A 294 18.61 -3.87 -9.37
N ALA A 295 17.50 -3.52 -10.05
CA ALA A 295 17.00 -2.15 -10.08
C ALA A 295 16.26 -1.73 -8.81
N LEU A 296 15.47 -2.63 -8.23
CA LEU A 296 14.57 -2.31 -7.12
C LEU A 296 14.68 -3.33 -5.99
N LYS A 297 15.06 -2.85 -4.80
CA LYS A 297 15.17 -3.69 -3.60
C LYS A 297 13.82 -4.02 -3.00
N ASP A 298 12.88 -3.09 -3.05
CA ASP A 298 11.59 -3.24 -2.41
C ASP A 298 10.51 -2.48 -3.19
N LEU A 299 9.29 -3.00 -3.17
CA LEU A 299 8.13 -2.37 -3.78
C LEU A 299 6.89 -2.77 -2.98
N THR A 300 6.26 -1.76 -2.39
CA THR A 300 5.07 -1.94 -1.56
C THR A 300 3.90 -1.11 -2.09
N ILE A 301 2.71 -1.30 -1.51
CA ILE A 301 1.55 -0.48 -1.87
C ILE A 301 1.79 1.02 -1.59
N ASP A 302 2.62 1.36 -0.61
CA ASP A 302 2.95 2.74 -0.25
C ASP A 302 3.77 3.45 -1.34
N ASP A 303 4.44 2.69 -2.21
CA ASP A 303 5.21 3.21 -3.34
C ASP A 303 4.34 3.41 -4.60
N ILE A 304 3.05 3.07 -4.54
CA ILE A 304 2.09 3.16 -5.64
C ILE A 304 1.03 4.21 -5.32
N ASP A 305 0.88 5.17 -6.23
CA ASP A 305 -0.22 6.12 -6.20
C ASP A 305 -1.31 5.66 -7.19
N LEU A 306 -2.35 5.01 -6.67
CA LEU A 306 -3.57 4.78 -7.43
C LEU A 306 -4.49 5.98 -7.26
N PHE A 307 -4.82 6.62 -8.37
CA PHE A 307 -5.67 7.80 -8.38
C PHE A 307 -6.71 7.71 -9.49
N THR A 308 -7.82 8.41 -9.28
CA THR A 308 -8.87 8.55 -10.31
C THR A 308 -8.86 9.95 -10.87
N THR A 309 -9.57 10.11 -11.98
CA THR A 309 -9.79 11.41 -12.59
C THR A 309 -11.27 11.70 -12.68
N VAL A 310 -11.60 12.97 -12.74
CA VAL A 310 -12.91 13.45 -13.18
C VAL A 310 -12.66 14.34 -14.38
N LEU A 311 -13.39 14.09 -15.47
CA LEU A 311 -13.32 14.95 -16.65
C LEU A 311 -13.96 16.31 -16.33
N LYS A 312 -13.11 17.28 -16.01
CA LYS A 312 -13.50 18.66 -15.77
C LYS A 312 -12.48 19.58 -16.43
N ARG A 313 -12.96 20.48 -17.29
CA ARG A 313 -12.12 21.52 -17.89
C ARG A 313 -11.95 22.66 -16.89
N GLU A 314 -10.71 22.91 -16.44
CA GLU A 314 -10.33 24.10 -15.68
C GLU A 314 -9.18 24.82 -16.40
N GLY A 315 -9.48 25.92 -17.09
CA GLY A 315 -8.51 26.60 -17.95
C GLY A 315 -8.14 25.74 -19.18
N GLU A 316 -6.84 25.54 -19.42
CA GLU A 316 -6.31 24.67 -20.49
C GLU A 316 -6.18 23.20 -20.07
N VAL A 317 -6.33 22.88 -18.77
CA VAL A 317 -6.19 21.54 -18.22
C VAL A 317 -7.56 20.86 -18.18
N LEU A 318 -7.63 19.61 -18.66
CA LEU A 318 -8.88 18.84 -18.83
C LEU A 318 -9.13 17.78 -17.75
N ARG A 319 -8.21 17.66 -16.79
CA ARG A 319 -8.14 16.54 -15.86
C ARG A 319 -8.03 17.03 -14.42
N THR A 320 -9.09 16.82 -13.66
CA THR A 320 -9.03 16.88 -12.19
C THR A 320 -8.60 15.50 -11.71
N GLU A 321 -7.53 15.42 -10.93
CA GLU A 321 -7.02 14.17 -10.36
C GLU A 321 -7.36 14.10 -8.88
N ILE A 322 -7.73 12.93 -8.39
CA ILE A 322 -8.08 12.69 -7.00
C ILE A 322 -7.14 11.62 -6.47
N HIS A 323 -6.19 12.06 -5.66
CA HIS A 323 -5.14 11.23 -5.07
C HIS A 323 -5.40 11.03 -3.58
N GLN A 324 -4.79 9.99 -3.01
CA GLN A 324 -4.65 9.91 -1.56
C GLN A 324 -3.80 11.09 -1.04
N ARG A 325 -3.98 11.43 0.23
CA ARG A 325 -3.21 12.51 0.86
C ARG A 325 -1.70 12.26 0.74
N ASN A 326 -0.95 13.33 0.47
CA ASN A 326 0.52 13.37 0.32
C ASN A 326 1.08 12.73 -0.97
N TYR A 327 0.24 12.40 -1.96
CA TYR A 327 0.72 12.12 -3.32
C TYR A 327 0.58 13.34 -4.21
N SER A 328 1.59 13.56 -5.05
CA SER A 328 1.67 14.74 -5.89
C SER A 328 0.87 14.56 -7.18
N TYR A 329 0.19 15.63 -7.60
CA TYR A 329 -0.47 15.69 -8.91
C TYR A 329 0.52 15.44 -10.03
N THR A 330 0.04 14.76 -11.08
CA THR A 330 0.82 14.59 -12.30
C THR A 330 0.91 15.94 -13.04
N PRO A 331 1.85 16.09 -14.00
CA PRO A 331 1.91 17.26 -14.87
C PRO A 331 0.59 17.56 -15.63
N LYS A 332 -0.31 16.57 -15.79
CA LYS A 332 -1.61 16.73 -16.46
C LYS A 332 -2.75 17.10 -15.50
N GLY A 333 -2.53 17.05 -14.19
CA GLY A 333 -3.53 17.33 -13.18
C GLY A 333 -3.62 18.81 -12.82
N VAL A 334 -4.83 19.26 -12.46
CA VAL A 334 -4.98 20.56 -11.79
C VAL A 334 -4.51 20.43 -10.34
N ARG A 335 -3.56 21.27 -9.94
CA ARG A 335 -2.99 21.26 -8.58
C ARG A 335 -3.88 21.98 -7.56
N TYR A 336 -4.18 21.29 -6.48
CA TYR A 336 -4.90 21.78 -5.30
C TYR A 336 -4.11 21.38 -4.05
N ARG A 337 -4.39 21.97 -2.88
CA ARG A 337 -3.96 21.34 -1.62
C ARG A 337 -4.64 19.97 -1.48
N TYR A 338 -3.91 18.96 -0.99
CA TYR A 338 -4.41 17.57 -0.87
C TYR A 338 -5.56 17.34 0.12
N TYR A 339 -5.93 18.35 0.91
CA TYR A 339 -6.95 18.27 1.95
C TYR A 339 -7.65 19.63 2.13
N SER A 340 -8.85 19.59 2.70
CA SER A 340 -9.64 20.80 2.96
C SER A 340 -9.15 21.58 4.19
N ASN A 341 -9.71 22.76 4.45
CA ASN A 341 -9.38 23.51 5.68
C ASN A 341 -9.78 22.74 6.95
N ASP A 342 -10.76 21.85 6.82
CA ASP A 342 -11.22 20.93 7.86
C ASP A 342 -10.48 19.59 7.84
N ASN A 343 -9.35 19.50 7.12
CA ASN A 343 -8.52 18.31 6.96
C ASN A 343 -9.27 17.07 6.41
N CYS A 344 -10.32 17.28 5.62
CA CYS A 344 -11.00 16.19 4.92
C CYS A 344 -10.23 15.78 3.65
N ILE A 345 -10.45 14.54 3.21
CA ILE A 345 -9.78 13.88 2.08
C ILE A 345 -10.83 13.33 1.11
N TRP A 346 -10.44 13.06 -0.13
CA TRP A 346 -11.32 12.52 -1.18
C TRP A 346 -10.92 11.11 -1.66
N ALA A 347 -9.85 10.55 -1.12
CA ALA A 347 -9.46 9.17 -1.40
C ALA A 347 -8.83 8.55 -0.15
N LEU A 348 -9.25 7.32 0.17
CA LEU A 348 -8.76 6.56 1.30
C LEU A 348 -8.45 5.12 0.88
N MET A 349 -7.29 4.62 1.29
CA MET A 349 -6.93 3.20 1.15
C MET A 349 -7.19 2.46 2.46
N ILE A 350 -8.11 1.50 2.42
CA ILE A 350 -8.47 0.65 3.55
C ILE A 350 -7.77 -0.71 3.39
N PRO A 351 -7.01 -1.20 4.38
CA PRO A 351 -6.53 -2.57 4.39
C PRO A 351 -7.71 -3.52 4.45
N ASP A 352 -7.68 -4.62 3.68
CA ASP A 352 -8.77 -5.62 3.55
C ASP A 352 -9.81 -5.32 2.45
N ASP A 353 -10.71 -6.27 2.24
CA ASP A 353 -11.86 -6.20 1.34
C ASP A 353 -13.02 -5.45 2.01
N PHE A 354 -12.97 -4.12 1.93
CA PHE A 354 -13.89 -3.23 2.64
C PHE A 354 -15.31 -3.31 2.08
N LYS A 355 -16.32 -3.23 2.97
CA LYS A 355 -17.72 -3.06 2.57
C LYS A 355 -18.01 -1.55 2.55
N TYR A 356 -18.52 -1.04 1.43
CA TYR A 356 -18.72 0.38 1.25
C TYR A 356 -20.18 0.79 1.51
N PRO A 357 -20.43 2.06 1.87
CA PRO A 357 -21.78 2.58 2.03
C PRO A 357 -22.60 2.57 0.73
N VAL A 358 -23.93 2.55 0.86
CA VAL A 358 -24.85 2.83 -0.25
C VAL A 358 -24.80 4.30 -0.67
N GLU A 359 -25.30 4.59 -1.87
CA GLU A 359 -25.38 5.94 -2.43
C GLU A 359 -26.00 6.95 -1.44
N HIS A 360 -25.38 8.12 -1.31
CA HIS A 360 -25.74 9.24 -0.43
C HIS A 360 -25.68 8.96 1.08
N ALA A 361 -25.27 7.75 1.50
CA ALA A 361 -25.12 7.43 2.91
C ALA A 361 -23.73 7.83 3.40
N PHE A 362 -23.63 9.00 4.03
CA PHE A 362 -22.40 9.49 4.65
C PHE A 362 -21.66 8.38 5.41
N ILE A 363 -20.38 8.19 5.11
CA ILE A 363 -19.57 7.09 5.66
C ILE A 363 -19.53 7.08 7.20
N GLY A 364 -19.60 8.25 7.86
CA GLY A 364 -19.64 8.33 9.32
C GLY A 364 -20.95 7.85 9.94
N ASP A 365 -22.06 7.83 9.19
CA ASP A 365 -23.32 7.23 9.63
C ASP A 365 -23.32 5.71 9.41
N ALA A 366 -22.67 5.22 8.35
CA ALA A 366 -22.47 3.80 8.09
C ALA A 366 -21.45 3.17 9.07
N TYR A 367 -20.38 3.91 9.41
CA TYR A 367 -19.30 3.51 10.30
C TYR A 367 -19.09 4.53 11.43
N PRO A 368 -19.91 4.54 12.50
CA PRO A 368 -19.83 5.54 13.56
C PRO A 368 -18.49 5.61 14.31
N ASP A 369 -17.72 4.52 14.35
CA ASP A 369 -16.40 4.52 14.98
C ASP A 369 -15.36 5.30 14.17
N LEU A 370 -15.59 5.55 12.87
CA LEU A 370 -14.79 6.47 12.07
C LEU A 370 -14.76 7.86 12.71
N LEU A 371 -15.92 8.35 13.17
CA LEU A 371 -16.05 9.67 13.80
C LEU A 371 -15.23 9.78 15.09
N LYS A 372 -15.11 8.68 15.86
CA LYS A 372 -14.27 8.64 17.07
C LYS A 372 -12.79 8.64 16.72
N TRP A 373 -12.40 7.88 15.69
CA TRP A 373 -11.02 7.82 15.23
C TRP A 373 -10.53 9.17 14.71
N VAL A 374 -11.29 9.83 13.82
CA VAL A 374 -10.91 11.15 13.27
C VAL A 374 -10.94 12.27 14.30
N SER A 375 -11.67 12.07 15.41
CA SER A 375 -11.64 12.97 16.59
C SER A 375 -10.42 12.76 17.49
N GLY A 376 -9.54 11.80 17.17
CA GLY A 376 -8.27 11.56 17.86
C GLY A 376 -8.22 10.31 18.76
N ASP A 377 -9.26 9.48 18.82
CA ASP A 377 -9.21 8.21 19.57
C ASP A 377 -8.60 7.09 18.71
N SER A 378 -7.30 6.86 18.85
CA SER A 378 -6.56 5.85 18.10
C SER A 378 -7.04 4.42 18.31
N LYS A 379 -7.81 4.12 19.37
CA LYS A 379 -8.40 2.78 19.59
C LYS A 379 -9.42 2.40 18.53
N HIS A 380 -9.96 3.40 17.82
CA HIS A 380 -10.94 3.21 16.75
C HIS A 380 -10.32 3.19 15.34
N VAL A 381 -8.99 3.10 15.21
CA VAL A 381 -8.33 3.05 13.89
C VAL A 381 -8.79 1.88 13.02
N GLN A 382 -9.25 0.79 13.63
CA GLN A 382 -9.85 -0.35 12.92
C GLN A 382 -11.38 -0.21 12.73
N TRP A 383 -11.90 1.02 12.62
CA TRP A 383 -13.34 1.32 12.49
C TRP A 383 -14.01 0.54 11.35
N TYR A 384 -13.27 0.26 10.26
CA TYR A 384 -13.74 -0.48 9.09
C TYR A 384 -14.02 -1.97 9.36
N LYS A 385 -13.52 -2.51 10.48
CA LYS A 385 -13.80 -3.86 11.01
C LYS A 385 -14.77 -3.85 12.20
N SER A 386 -15.29 -2.67 12.58
CA SER A 386 -16.09 -2.53 13.80
C SER A 386 -17.40 -3.31 13.72
N LYS A 387 -17.85 -3.82 14.87
CA LYS A 387 -19.20 -4.39 15.03
C LYS A 387 -20.28 -3.32 15.16
N ASN A 388 -19.90 -2.05 15.27
CA ASN A 388 -20.82 -0.91 15.34
C ASN A 388 -21.27 -0.40 13.96
N THR A 389 -20.83 -1.05 12.87
CA THR A 389 -21.30 -0.75 11.51
C THR A 389 -22.82 -0.86 11.43
N VAL A 390 -23.44 0.10 10.72
CA VAL A 390 -24.88 0.19 10.59
C VAL A 390 -25.31 -0.43 9.26
N ASP A 391 -25.64 -1.73 9.29
CA ASP A 391 -25.84 -2.57 8.09
C ASP A 391 -26.82 -2.00 7.03
N LYS A 392 -27.85 -1.24 7.44
CA LYS A 392 -28.82 -0.64 6.49
C LYS A 392 -28.17 0.36 5.53
N TRP A 393 -27.01 0.91 5.89
CA TRP A 393 -26.26 1.87 5.08
C TRP A 393 -25.16 1.20 4.26
N ILE A 394 -25.03 -0.12 4.30
CA ILE A 394 -23.99 -0.85 3.58
C ILE A 394 -24.56 -1.43 2.29
N TYR A 395 -23.78 -1.38 1.21
CA TYR A 395 -24.13 -2.08 -0.01
C TYR A 395 -24.01 -3.60 0.19
N THR A 396 -25.06 -4.36 -0.14
CA THR A 396 -25.16 -5.80 0.19
C THR A 396 -25.42 -6.72 -1.01
N ARG A 397 -25.54 -6.16 -2.22
CA ARG A 397 -25.85 -6.94 -3.43
C ARG A 397 -24.63 -7.57 -4.09
N GLU A 398 -23.43 -7.29 -3.60
CA GLU A 398 -22.21 -7.88 -4.13
C GLU A 398 -22.19 -9.39 -3.87
N GLN A 399 -22.09 -10.16 -4.95
CA GLN A 399 -22.02 -11.63 -4.93
C GLN A 399 -20.59 -12.14 -4.83
#